data_AF-A0AAX2E8F2-F1
#
_entry.id   AF-A0AAX2E8F2-F1
#
_cell.length_a   1.000
_cell.length_b   1.000
_cell.length_c   1.000
_cell.angle_alpha   90.00
_cell.angle_beta   90.00
_cell.angle_gamma   90.00
#
_symmetry.space_group_name_H-M   'P 1'
#
loop_
_entity.id
_entity.type
_entity.pdbx_description
1 polymer ?
#
loop_
_entity_poly.entity_id
_entity_poly.type
_entity_poly.pdbx_seq_one_letter_code
_entity_poly.pdbx_strand_id
1 'polypeptide(L)'
;MSGYVPLHSTPTDHPVLLIDSSASLVDLLVCADQRIRVIYKLMSSLSCMTARTADESDLFQIADIASLLLSDGVALLDVAQGKAMQGCWRLNRLQAPHGSCNVALQLFRLELADDSLKQPGRQNEGDL
;
A
#
# COMPACT_ATOMS: atom_id res chain seq x y z
N MET A 1 10.51 14.81 -19.40
CA MET A 1 11.55 14.00 -18.75
C MET A 1 10.83 12.86 -18.06
N SER A 2 11.13 11.62 -18.43
CA SER A 2 10.49 10.42 -17.90
C SER A 2 10.78 10.34 -16.39
N GLY A 3 9.73 10.49 -15.57
CA GLY A 3 9.85 10.52 -14.13
C GLY A 3 9.99 9.10 -13.61
N TYR A 4 11.20 8.73 -13.18
CA TYR A 4 11.46 7.49 -12.48
C TYR A 4 11.99 7.82 -11.09
N VAL A 5 11.45 7.16 -10.08
CA VAL A 5 11.85 7.32 -8.68
C VAL A 5 12.43 6.00 -8.18
N PRO A 6 13.61 6.00 -7.53
CA PRO A 6 14.16 4.79 -6.94
C PRO A 6 13.21 4.13 -5.95
N LEU A 7 13.12 2.80 -6.02
CA LEU A 7 12.48 2.01 -4.97
C LEU A 7 13.42 1.99 -3.76
N HIS A 8 12.93 2.38 -2.58
CA HIS A 8 13.73 2.63 -1.37
C HIS A 8 14.54 1.40 -0.91
N SER A 9 14.15 0.19 -1.35
CA SER A 9 14.74 -1.09 -0.94
C SER A 9 16.00 -1.51 -1.72
N THR A 10 16.74 -0.59 -2.34
CA THR A 10 17.91 -0.96 -3.17
C THR A 10 19.20 -1.05 -2.34
N PRO A 11 19.87 -2.22 -2.24
CA PRO A 11 21.08 -2.40 -1.44
C PRO A 11 22.36 -1.85 -2.11
N THR A 12 22.21 -1.11 -3.20
CA THR A 12 23.31 -0.70 -4.08
C THR A 12 23.23 0.79 -4.35
N ASP A 13 24.38 1.46 -4.52
CA ASP A 13 24.48 2.87 -4.90
C ASP A 13 23.85 3.18 -6.28
N HIS A 14 23.47 2.15 -7.03
CA HIS A 14 22.85 2.24 -8.35
C HIS A 14 21.46 1.58 -8.31
N PRO A 15 20.39 2.32 -8.03
CA PRO A 15 19.05 1.74 -7.92
C PRO A 15 18.59 1.19 -9.27
N VAL A 16 18.42 -0.14 -9.34
CA VAL A 16 17.93 -0.84 -10.55
C VAL A 16 16.42 -1.00 -10.59
N LEU A 17 15.76 -0.94 -9.43
CA LEU A 17 14.31 -0.98 -9.32
C LEU A 17 13.78 0.45 -9.20
N LEU A 18 12.94 0.82 -10.17
CA LEU A 18 12.41 2.17 -10.32
C LEU A 18 10.89 2.14 -10.40
N ILE A 19 10.25 3.10 -9.74
CA ILE A 19 8.83 3.40 -9.90
C ILE A 19 8.68 4.39 -11.05
N ASP A 20 7.85 4.05 -12.03
CA ASP A 20 7.43 4.99 -13.06
C ASP A 20 6.48 6.03 -12.46
N SER A 21 7.03 7.17 -12.05
CA SER A 21 6.26 8.29 -11.52
C SER A 21 5.47 9.03 -12.60
N SER A 22 5.50 8.60 -13.86
CA SER A 22 4.64 9.08 -14.95
C SER A 22 3.41 8.20 -15.18
N ALA A 23 3.40 6.95 -14.71
CA ALA A 23 2.27 6.01 -14.79
C ALA A 23 0.96 6.57 -14.22
N SER A 24 -0.20 6.06 -14.65
CA SER A 24 -1.48 6.61 -14.17
C SER A 24 -1.65 6.41 -12.66
N LEU A 25 -2.44 7.29 -12.00
CA LEU A 25 -2.72 7.16 -10.56
C LEU A 25 -3.34 5.79 -10.25
N VAL A 26 -4.21 5.30 -11.13
CA VAL A 26 -4.86 3.99 -10.99
C VAL A 26 -3.84 2.86 -11.06
N ASP A 27 -2.92 2.89 -12.02
CA ASP A 27 -1.92 1.83 -12.17
C ASP A 27 -0.98 1.75 -10.95
N LEU A 28 -0.60 2.92 -10.40
CA LEU A 28 0.21 2.99 -9.17
C LEU A 28 -0.53 2.38 -7.98
N LEU A 29 -1.83 2.68 -7.83
CA LEU A 29 -2.66 2.16 -6.74
C LEU A 29 -2.92 0.66 -6.88
N VAL A 30 -3.20 0.17 -8.09
CA VAL A 30 -3.38 -1.27 -8.36
C VAL A 30 -2.11 -2.05 -8.04
N CYS A 31 -0.94 -1.51 -8.41
CA CYS A 31 0.34 -2.15 -8.10
C CYS A 31 0.60 -2.16 -6.58
N ALA A 32 0.33 -1.06 -5.87
CA ALA A 32 0.46 -1.00 -4.42
C ALA A 32 -0.49 -1.99 -3.72
N ASP A 33 -1.76 -2.02 -4.12
CA ASP A 33 -2.78 -2.95 -3.61
C ASP A 33 -2.35 -4.40 -3.82
N GLN A 34 -1.80 -4.73 -4.99
CA GLN A 34 -1.28 -6.07 -5.26
C GLN A 34 -0.19 -6.46 -4.25
N ARG A 35 0.77 -5.58 -3.95
CA ARG A 35 1.84 -5.85 -2.97
C ARG A 35 1.27 -6.07 -1.57
N ILE A 36 0.35 -5.20 -1.14
CA ILE A 36 -0.30 -5.29 0.16
C ILE A 36 -1.11 -6.59 0.30
N ARG A 37 -1.87 -6.97 -0.73
CA ARG A 37 -2.64 -8.22 -0.73
C ARG A 37 -1.77 -9.46 -0.71
N VAL A 38 -0.62 -9.44 -1.39
CA VAL A 38 0.34 -10.55 -1.34
C VAL A 38 0.90 -10.71 0.08
N ILE A 39 1.28 -9.62 0.74
CA ILE A 39 1.75 -9.65 2.13
C ILE A 39 0.66 -10.18 3.05
N TYR A 40 -0.58 -9.70 2.90
CA TYR A 40 -1.71 -10.20 3.67
C TYR A 40 -1.90 -11.72 3.50
N LYS A 41 -1.85 -12.23 2.27
CA LYS A 41 -1.92 -13.67 2.00
C LYS A 41 -0.74 -14.44 2.60
N LEU A 42 0.47 -13.89 2.52
CA LEU A 42 1.68 -14.47 3.11
C LEU A 42 1.53 -14.58 4.64
N MET A 43 1.13 -13.51 5.31
CA MET A 43 0.91 -13.47 6.76
C MET A 43 -0.26 -14.35 7.19
N SER A 44 -1.34 -14.41 6.40
CA SER A 44 -2.44 -15.33 6.64
C SER A 44 -1.98 -16.78 6.55
N SER A 45 -1.16 -17.13 5.56
CA SER A 45 -0.58 -18.47 5.44
C SER A 45 0.35 -18.78 6.61
N LEU A 46 1.17 -17.81 7.02
CA LEU A 46 2.06 -17.92 8.18
C LEU A 46 1.28 -18.14 9.47
N SER A 47 0.13 -17.48 9.65
CA SER A 47 -0.71 -17.66 10.85
C SER A 47 -1.22 -19.10 11.02
N CYS A 48 -1.31 -19.87 9.92
CA CYS A 48 -1.64 -21.29 9.93
C CYS A 48 -0.42 -22.20 10.15
N MET A 49 0.79 -21.71 9.87
CA MET A 49 2.03 -22.41 10.22
C MET A 49 2.20 -22.32 11.74
N THR A 50 2.00 -23.43 12.44
CA THR A 50 2.19 -23.46 13.89
C THR A 50 3.67 -23.22 14.21
N ALA A 51 3.96 -22.57 15.33
CA ALA A 51 5.31 -22.42 15.91
C ALA A 51 6.06 -23.74 16.16
N ARG A 52 5.41 -24.89 15.89
CA ARG A 52 6.01 -26.24 15.94
C ARG A 52 6.55 -26.74 14.60
N THR A 53 6.21 -26.07 13.49
CA THR A 53 6.53 -26.53 12.11
C THR A 53 7.43 -25.58 11.33
N ALA A 54 7.53 -24.32 11.75
CA ALA A 54 8.43 -23.34 11.14
C ALA A 54 9.74 -23.28 11.92
N ASP A 55 10.87 -23.46 11.24
CA ASP A 55 12.17 -23.18 11.84
C ASP A 55 12.37 -21.65 11.97
N GLU A 56 13.22 -21.23 12.90
CA GLU A 56 13.53 -19.81 13.14
C GLU A 56 14.02 -19.11 11.85
N SER A 57 14.78 -19.84 11.02
CA SER A 57 15.26 -19.34 9.72
C SER A 57 14.12 -19.02 8.76
N ASP A 58 13.09 -19.86 8.71
CA ASP A 58 11.94 -19.66 7.83
C ASP A 58 11.14 -18.43 8.26
N LEU A 59 10.96 -18.24 9.57
CA LEU A 59 10.27 -17.08 10.11
C LEU A 59 11.00 -15.78 9.78
N PHE A 60 12.34 -15.77 9.90
CA PHE A 60 13.15 -14.60 9.57
C PHE A 60 13.09 -14.27 8.08
N GLN A 61 13.21 -15.28 7.21
CA GLN A 61 13.10 -15.09 5.76
C GLN A 61 11.71 -14.59 5.34
N ILE A 62 10.64 -15.14 5.93
CA ILE A 62 9.27 -14.70 5.65
C ILE A 62 9.06 -13.25 6.13
N ALA A 63 9.60 -12.88 7.29
CA ALA A 63 9.54 -11.51 7.79
C ALA A 63 10.32 -10.52 6.90
N ASP A 64 11.48 -10.91 6.39
CA ASP A 64 12.30 -10.10 5.47
C ASP A 64 11.57 -9.90 4.14
N ILE A 65 11.03 -10.96 3.55
CA ILE A 65 10.22 -10.89 2.32
C ILE A 65 8.99 -10.00 2.52
N ALA A 66 8.27 -10.16 3.63
CA ALA A 66 7.12 -9.32 3.95
C ALA A 66 7.50 -7.84 4.09
N SER A 67 8.63 -7.56 4.72
CA SER A 67 9.14 -6.20 4.90
C SER A 67 9.52 -5.55 3.57
N LEU A 68 10.18 -6.29 2.68
CA LEU A 68 10.53 -5.82 1.34
C LEU A 68 9.28 -5.50 0.52
N LEU A 69 8.32 -6.44 0.45
CA LEU A 69 7.06 -6.22 -0.27
C LEU A 69 6.26 -5.04 0.31
N LEU A 70 6.30 -4.86 1.64
CA LEU A 70 5.59 -3.76 2.30
C LEU A 70 6.24 -2.42 1.96
N SER A 71 7.57 -2.34 2.02
CA SER A 71 8.34 -1.17 1.62
C SER A 71 8.04 -0.78 0.17
N ASP A 72 7.97 -1.77 -0.73
CA ASP A 72 7.61 -1.54 -2.12
C ASP A 72 6.19 -0.97 -2.27
N GLY A 73 5.23 -1.54 -1.54
CA GLY A 73 3.84 -1.05 -1.52
C GLY A 73 3.73 0.38 -1.00
N VAL A 74 4.43 0.70 0.10
CA VAL A 74 4.47 2.05 0.68
C VAL A 74 5.07 3.05 -0.30
N ALA A 75 6.19 2.72 -0.93
CA ALA A 75 6.82 3.61 -1.91
C ALA A 75 5.89 3.91 -3.11
N LEU A 76 5.13 2.93 -3.58
CA LEU A 76 4.11 3.13 -4.63
C LEU A 76 2.97 4.05 -4.15
N LEU A 77 2.51 3.86 -2.91
CA LEU A 77 1.48 4.72 -2.31
C LEU A 77 1.96 6.17 -2.14
N ASP A 78 3.21 6.39 -1.74
CA ASP A 78 3.78 7.73 -1.59
C ASP A 78 3.81 8.48 -2.94
N VAL A 79 4.22 7.79 -4.01
CA VAL A 79 4.19 8.36 -5.37
C VAL A 79 2.76 8.63 -5.81
N ALA A 80 1.83 7.69 -5.58
CA ALA A 80 0.42 7.87 -5.89
C ALA A 80 -0.19 9.08 -5.15
N GLN A 81 0.09 9.21 -3.85
CA GLN A 81 -0.40 10.31 -3.01
C GLN A 81 0.17 11.65 -3.49
N GLY A 82 1.46 11.71 -3.81
CA GLY A 82 2.08 12.90 -4.38
C GLY A 82 1.41 13.34 -5.69
N LYS A 83 1.04 12.38 -6.55
CA LYS A 83 0.32 12.67 -7.81
C LYS A 83 -1.12 13.11 -7.57
N ALA A 84 -1.83 12.48 -6.64
CA ALA A 84 -3.18 12.88 -6.25
C ALA A 84 -3.20 14.33 -5.72
N MET A 85 -2.23 14.69 -4.87
CA MET A 85 -2.08 16.07 -4.38
C MET A 85 -1.82 17.03 -5.53
N GLN A 86 -0.88 16.74 -6.45
CA GLN A 86 -0.61 17.60 -7.60
C GLN A 86 -1.84 17.84 -8.48
N GLY A 87 -2.67 16.80 -8.69
CA GLY A 87 -3.96 16.92 -9.38
C GLY A 87 -4.93 17.84 -8.63
N CYS A 88 -5.06 17.65 -7.31
CA CYS A 88 -5.89 18.50 -6.46
C CYS A 88 -5.44 19.97 -6.48
N TRP A 89 -4.13 20.24 -6.36
CA TRP A 89 -3.58 21.59 -6.49
C TRP A 89 -3.85 22.21 -7.86
N ARG A 90 -3.77 21.43 -8.94
CA ARG A 90 -4.04 21.91 -10.29
C ARG A 90 -5.51 22.27 -10.48
N LEU A 91 -6.43 21.46 -9.94
CA LEU A 91 -7.87 21.73 -9.98
C LEU A 91 -8.25 22.90 -9.07
N ASN A 92 -7.70 22.99 -7.86
CA ASN A 92 -7.92 24.11 -6.94
C ASN A 92 -7.41 25.44 -7.52
N ARG A 93 -6.29 25.43 -8.26
CA ARG A 93 -5.77 26.61 -8.98
C ARG A 93 -6.72 27.12 -10.07
N LEU A 94 -7.55 26.24 -10.64
CA LEU A 94 -8.56 26.61 -11.63
C LEU A 94 -9.88 27.08 -10.98
N GLN A 95 -10.06 26.92 -9.66
CA GLN A 95 -11.36 27.08 -9.00
C GLN A 95 -11.43 28.11 -7.84
N ALA A 96 -10.35 28.69 -7.31
CA ALA A 96 -10.51 29.76 -6.30
C ALA A 96 -9.34 30.76 -6.12
N PRO A 97 -9.61 32.09 -6.14
CA PRO A 97 -8.94 33.01 -5.24
C PRO A 97 -9.58 32.89 -3.84
N HIS A 98 -8.76 32.80 -2.81
CA HIS A 98 -9.10 32.78 -1.37
C HIS A 98 -9.48 31.42 -0.76
N GLY A 99 -8.45 30.75 -0.25
CA GLY A 99 -8.42 30.26 1.13
C GLY A 99 -9.29 29.07 1.49
N SER A 100 -8.71 27.86 1.44
CA SER A 100 -8.71 26.86 2.53
C SER A 100 -8.16 25.51 2.05
N CYS A 101 -6.86 25.27 2.25
CA CYS A 101 -6.17 24.03 1.81
C CYS A 101 -6.39 22.82 2.75
N ASN A 102 -7.26 22.89 3.75
CA ASN A 102 -7.36 21.85 4.79
C ASN A 102 -8.40 20.74 4.55
N VAL A 103 -9.37 20.93 3.65
CA VAL A 103 -10.51 19.99 3.53
C VAL A 103 -10.21 18.83 2.56
N ALA A 104 -9.39 19.07 1.53
CA ALA A 104 -9.11 18.08 0.49
C ALA A 104 -8.25 16.90 0.98
N LEU A 105 -7.39 17.12 1.99
CA LEU A 105 -6.58 16.07 2.62
C LEU A 105 -7.42 15.16 3.54
N GLN A 106 -8.54 15.66 4.08
CA GLN A 106 -9.37 14.92 5.03
C GLN A 106 -10.27 13.88 4.33
N LEU A 107 -10.78 14.19 3.14
CA LEU A 107 -11.71 13.31 2.41
C LEU A 107 -11.02 12.08 1.80
N PHE A 108 -9.78 12.20 1.32
CA PHE A 108 -9.08 11.05 0.73
C PHE A 108 -8.60 10.03 1.78
N ARG A 109 -8.47 10.44 3.05
CA ARG A 109 -8.06 9.56 4.15
C ARG A 109 -9.21 8.69 4.67
N LEU A 110 -10.46 9.03 4.37
CA LEU A 110 -11.66 8.29 4.82
C LEU A 110 -12.11 7.24 3.79
N GLU A 111 -11.93 7.48 2.49
CA GLU A 111 -12.39 6.56 1.44
C GLU A 111 -11.64 5.21 1.41
N LEU A 112 -10.40 5.17 1.94
CA LEU A 112 -9.60 3.95 2.04
C LEU A 112 -9.85 3.13 3.33
N ALA A 113 -10.69 3.62 4.24
CA ALA A 113 -10.94 2.97 5.54
C ALA A 113 -12.23 2.14 5.61
N ASP A 114 -13.09 2.18 4.59
CA ASP A 114 -14.44 1.58 4.69
C ASP A 114 -14.50 0.10 4.26
N ASP A 115 -13.59 -0.39 3.42
CA ASP A 115 -13.77 -1.69 2.75
C ASP A 115 -13.19 -2.93 3.48
N SER A 116 -12.73 -2.80 4.73
CA SER A 116 -12.11 -3.91 5.50
C SER A 116 -12.90 -4.41 6.72
N LEU A 117 -14.14 -3.97 6.95
CA LEU A 117 -14.99 -4.50 8.02
C LEU A 117 -16.31 -5.06 7.50
N LYS A 118 -16.23 -6.10 6.66
CA LYS A 118 -17.33 -7.07 6.51
C LYS A 118 -16.82 -8.50 6.55
N GLN A 119 -16.47 -8.96 7.75
CA GLN A 119 -16.42 -10.40 8.00
C GLN A 119 -17.85 -10.92 8.22
N PRO A 120 -18.28 -12.00 7.55
CA PRO A 120 -19.54 -12.66 7.86
C PRO A 120 -19.45 -13.30 9.24
N GLY A 121 -20.41 -12.97 10.10
CA GLY A 121 -20.52 -13.46 11.45
C GLY A 121 -20.55 -14.99 11.53
N ARG A 122 -19.74 -15.51 12.45
CA ARG A 122 -19.84 -16.88 12.96
C ARG A 122 -21.15 -16.98 13.74
N GLN A 123 -22.18 -17.58 13.15
CA GLN A 123 -23.36 -18.01 13.91
C GLN A 123 -22.97 -19.25 14.71
N ASN A 124 -23.01 -19.11 16.03
CA ASN A 124 -23.13 -20.22 16.95
C ASN A 124 -24.61 -20.61 16.99
N GLU A 125 -24.93 -21.87 16.68
CA GLU A 125 -26.11 -22.54 17.22
C GLU A 125 -25.68 -23.95 17.63
N GLY A 126 -25.69 -24.19 18.93
CA GLY A 126 -25.79 -25.54 19.46
C GLY A 126 -27.25 -25.96 19.41
N ASP A 127 -27.50 -27.23 19.11
CA ASP A 127 -28.56 -28.07 19.68
C ASP A 127 -28.54 -29.43 18.95
N LEU A 128 -27.88 -30.43 19.55
CA LEU A 128 -28.43 -31.71 19.99
C LEU A 128 -27.34 -32.56 20.67
#